data_AF-A0A9D8LZB0-F1
#
_entry.id   AF-A0A9D8LZB0-F1
#
_cell.length_a   1.000
_cell.length_b   1.000
_cell.length_c   1.000
_cell.angle_alpha   90.00
_cell.angle_beta   90.00
_cell.angle_gamma   90.00
#
_symmetry.space_group_name_H-M   'P 1'
#
loop_
_entity.id
_entity.type
_entity.pdbx_description
1 polymer ?
#
loop_
_entity_poly.entity_id
_entity_poly.type
_entity_poly.pdbx_seq_one_letter_code
_entity_poly.pdbx_strand_id
1 'polypeptide(L)'
;MEQRLEALLPVEQGWRVRDLFRSPGLAIVLSAPRADVRLDHRARPCLCGRRQRGQEGQALGRSRGGFSTKIHLKTDFDGHPIAFDLTGGEKGDAPHFPVLLGLGPDIDPRAAVGDKGYASKANRQAARSGGIIPIIPHKTNEKDNSAFFAKALYRGRARIEQAVGKLKRFKRVALRCEKTKRNFAAIVALAAAFVLIKSVHTA
;
A
#
# COMPACT_ATOMS: atom_id res chain seq x y z
N MET A 1 -21.23 16.16 13.79
CA MET A 1 -21.82 14.89 14.29
C MET A 1 -21.33 13.79 13.36
N GLU A 2 -20.06 13.46 13.51
CA GLU A 2 -19.19 12.90 12.47
C GLU A 2 -19.31 11.38 12.40
N GLN A 3 -19.58 10.87 11.20
CA GLN A 3 -19.72 9.45 10.92
C GLN A 3 -18.37 8.91 10.42
N ARG A 4 -17.56 8.33 11.31
CA ARG A 4 -16.31 7.63 10.96
C ARG A 4 -16.60 6.20 10.50
N LEU A 5 -16.04 5.83 9.35
CA LEU A 5 -16.38 4.59 8.64
C LEU A 5 -15.18 4.18 7.75
N GLU A 6 -14.43 3.14 8.12
CA GLU A 6 -13.13 2.85 7.48
C GLU A 6 -13.16 1.60 6.60
N ALA A 7 -12.38 1.59 5.51
CA ALA A 7 -12.22 0.43 4.63
C ALA A 7 -10.79 0.11 4.26
N LEU A 8 -10.53 -1.18 4.16
CA LEU A 8 -9.34 -1.74 3.56
C LEU A 8 -9.50 -2.13 2.09
N LEU A 9 -8.36 -2.16 1.38
CA LEU A 9 -8.12 -2.71 0.04
C LEU A 9 -6.67 -3.07 -0.26
N PRO A 10 -6.39 -4.27 -0.81
CA PRO A 10 -5.14 -4.51 -1.52
C PRO A 10 -5.17 -3.95 -2.95
N VAL A 11 -4.00 -3.87 -3.58
CA VAL A 11 -3.90 -3.72 -5.03
C VAL A 11 -2.82 -4.69 -5.52
N GLU A 12 -3.16 -5.51 -6.51
CA GLU A 12 -2.21 -6.28 -7.32
C GLU A 12 -2.29 -5.80 -8.78
N GLN A 13 -1.12 -5.33 -9.23
CA GLN A 13 -0.47 -5.45 -10.55
C GLN A 13 -1.05 -4.89 -11.87
N GLY A 14 -0.12 -4.25 -12.60
CA GLY A 14 0.02 -4.41 -14.04
C GLY A 14 0.77 -3.25 -14.72
N TRP A 15 2.04 -3.44 -15.08
CA TRP A 15 2.62 -3.27 -16.44
C TRP A 15 4.12 -2.93 -16.47
N ARG A 16 4.82 -3.62 -17.39
CA ARG A 16 6.17 -3.36 -17.90
C ARG A 16 6.16 -2.14 -18.81
N VAL A 17 7.20 -1.31 -18.74
CA VAL A 17 7.61 -0.47 -19.87
C VAL A 17 9.11 -0.67 -20.07
N ARG A 18 9.46 -1.34 -21.17
CA ARG A 18 10.77 -1.27 -21.79
C ARG A 18 10.86 0.08 -22.50
N ASP A 19 12.01 0.73 -22.31
CA ASP A 19 12.76 1.53 -23.27
C ASP A 19 11.97 2.28 -24.35
N LEU A 20 12.03 3.61 -24.30
CA LEU A 20 12.44 4.44 -25.45
C LEU A 20 12.46 5.92 -25.03
N PHE A 21 13.53 6.35 -24.36
CA PHE A 21 13.98 7.74 -24.48
C PHE A 21 15.00 7.78 -25.61
N ARG A 22 14.58 8.26 -26.78
CA ARG A 22 15.47 8.71 -27.85
C ARG A 22 15.22 10.19 -28.02
N SER A 23 16.20 11.01 -27.66
CA SER A 23 16.36 12.34 -28.24
C SER A 23 17.86 12.69 -28.27
N PRO A 24 18.33 13.29 -29.38
CA PRO A 24 19.74 13.44 -29.69
C PRO A 24 20.28 14.81 -29.25
N GLY A 25 21.60 14.90 -29.17
CA GLY A 25 22.34 16.17 -29.24
C GLY A 25 23.07 16.52 -27.96
N LEU A 26 24.39 16.34 -27.95
CA LEU A 26 25.32 17.43 -28.27
C LEU A 26 26.73 16.85 -28.29
N ALA A 27 27.36 16.89 -29.46
CA ALA A 27 28.76 16.50 -29.64
C ALA A 27 29.64 17.70 -29.30
N ILE A 28 30.57 17.52 -28.36
CA ILE A 28 31.76 18.36 -28.24
C ILE A 28 32.96 17.43 -28.33
N VAL A 29 33.79 17.70 -29.33
CA VAL A 29 35.04 17.03 -29.65
C VAL A 29 36.17 17.71 -28.89
N LEU A 30 36.93 16.95 -28.10
CA LEU A 30 38.32 17.28 -27.76
C LEU A 30 39.16 16.00 -27.79
N SER A 31 40.24 16.08 -28.54
CA SER A 31 41.15 15.00 -28.93
C SER A 31 42.09 14.52 -27.80
N ALA A 32 42.62 13.29 -27.95
CA ALA A 32 43.44 12.52 -27.01
C ALA A 32 44.86 13.08 -26.74
N PRO A 33 45.59 12.59 -25.71
CA PRO A 33 46.42 11.40 -25.94
C PRO A 33 46.44 10.38 -24.78
N ARG A 34 46.87 9.16 -25.14
CA ARG A 34 47.11 8.00 -24.27
C ARG A 34 48.11 8.31 -23.16
N ALA A 35 47.77 7.90 -21.93
CA ALA A 35 48.71 7.50 -20.90
C ALA A 35 48.07 6.36 -20.08
N ASP A 36 48.48 5.14 -20.39
CA ASP A 36 48.17 3.92 -19.65
C ASP A 36 48.85 3.95 -18.27
N VAL A 37 48.19 4.46 -17.23
CA VAL A 37 48.50 4.09 -15.83
C VAL A 37 47.31 4.46 -14.95
N ARG A 38 46.51 3.50 -14.43
CA ARG A 38 45.86 3.55 -13.10
C ARG A 38 45.46 2.16 -12.59
N LEU A 39 46.38 1.56 -11.83
CA LEU A 39 46.18 0.73 -10.62
C LEU A 39 44.80 0.07 -10.47
N ASP A 40 44.74 -1.24 -10.73
CA ASP A 40 43.70 -2.15 -10.23
C ASP A 40 43.77 -2.23 -8.69
N HIS A 41 43.31 -1.20 -7.98
CA HIS A 41 42.89 -1.34 -6.59
C HIS A 41 41.47 -1.89 -6.58
N ARG A 42 41.37 -3.21 -6.78
CA ARG A 42 40.14 -3.94 -6.44
C ARG A 42 39.85 -3.68 -4.97
N ALA A 43 38.86 -2.84 -4.70
CA ALA A 43 38.23 -2.77 -3.39
C ALA A 43 37.74 -4.19 -3.05
N ARG A 44 38.47 -4.88 -2.17
CA ARG A 44 38.03 -6.16 -1.63
C ARG A 44 36.73 -5.90 -0.87
N PRO A 45 35.64 -6.64 -1.14
CA PRO A 45 34.45 -6.55 -0.30
C PRO A 45 34.86 -6.87 1.13
N CYS A 46 34.47 -6.01 2.06
CA CYS A 46 34.66 -6.25 3.48
C CYS A 46 34.02 -7.59 3.86
N LEU A 47 34.84 -8.53 4.34
CA LEU A 47 34.45 -9.84 4.90
C LEU A 47 33.77 -9.71 6.28
N CYS A 48 33.05 -8.61 6.53
CA CYS A 48 32.08 -8.59 7.60
C CYS A 48 30.85 -9.34 7.07
N GLY A 49 30.72 -10.60 7.49
CA GLY A 49 29.56 -11.46 7.27
C GLY A 49 28.31 -10.85 7.89
N ARG A 50 27.79 -9.79 7.28
CA ARG A 50 26.47 -9.27 7.58
C ARG A 50 25.51 -10.32 7.06
N ARG A 51 25.04 -11.22 7.93
CA ARG A 51 23.94 -12.14 7.61
C ARG A 51 22.87 -11.30 6.91
N GLN A 52 22.65 -11.53 5.62
CA GLN A 52 21.48 -10.96 4.95
C GLN A 52 20.30 -11.55 5.69
N ARG A 53 19.70 -10.76 6.59
CA ARG A 53 18.44 -11.13 7.23
C ARG A 53 17.49 -11.47 6.08
N GLY A 54 16.90 -12.66 6.15
CA GLY A 54 16.07 -13.21 5.10
C GLY A 54 14.92 -12.26 4.71
N GLN A 55 14.29 -12.54 3.58
CA GLN A 55 13.13 -11.77 3.12
C GLN A 55 11.91 -11.94 4.04
N GLU A 56 11.94 -12.94 4.92
CA GLU A 56 10.92 -13.19 5.93
C GLU A 56 10.67 -11.94 6.81
N GLY A 57 9.40 -11.62 6.99
CA GLY A 57 8.96 -10.48 7.80
C GLY A 57 9.13 -9.09 7.17
N GLN A 58 9.65 -8.97 5.94
CA GLN A 58 9.84 -7.66 5.29
C GLN A 58 8.59 -7.12 4.57
N ALA A 59 7.46 -7.80 4.71
CA ALA A 59 6.23 -7.53 3.94
C ALA A 59 6.49 -7.45 2.43
N LEU A 60 7.42 -8.27 1.96
CA LEU A 60 7.84 -8.36 0.57
C LEU A 60 7.58 -9.79 0.14
N GLY A 61 6.85 -9.99 -0.95
CA GLY A 61 6.70 -11.35 -1.44
C GLY A 61 6.35 -11.43 -2.90
N ARG A 62 6.42 -12.67 -3.40
CA ARG A 62 6.44 -12.97 -4.83
C ARG A 62 5.04 -13.15 -5.38
N SER A 63 4.71 -12.31 -6.34
CA SER A 63 3.50 -12.40 -7.13
C SER A 63 3.86 -12.61 -8.61
N ARG A 64 2.85 -12.75 -9.48
CA ARG A 64 3.08 -12.99 -10.93
C ARG A 64 3.90 -11.88 -11.63
N GLY A 65 3.92 -10.67 -11.07
CA GLY A 65 4.61 -9.50 -11.62
C GLY A 65 5.95 -9.21 -10.97
N GLY A 66 6.43 -10.08 -10.07
CA GLY A 66 7.66 -9.89 -9.33
C GLY A 66 7.43 -9.70 -7.84
N PHE A 67 8.29 -8.94 -7.17
CA PHE A 67 8.15 -8.67 -5.74
C PHE A 67 7.23 -7.48 -5.51
N SER A 68 6.17 -7.69 -4.74
CA SER A 68 5.22 -6.65 -4.36
C SER A 68 4.92 -6.65 -2.86
N THR A 69 4.38 -5.52 -2.40
CA THR A 69 3.88 -5.28 -1.04
C THR A 69 2.49 -4.68 -1.16
N LYS A 70 1.56 -5.14 -0.34
CA LYS A 70 0.22 -4.54 -0.22
C LYS A 70 0.19 -3.56 0.94
N ILE A 71 -0.46 -2.43 0.71
CA ILE A 71 -0.73 -1.42 1.73
C ILE A 71 -2.21 -1.54 2.08
N HIS A 72 -2.48 -2.04 3.28
CA HIS A 72 -3.80 -2.13 3.87
C HIS A 72 -4.08 -0.81 4.59
N LEU A 73 -4.89 0.09 4.01
CA LEU A 73 -5.10 1.44 4.52
C LEU A 73 -6.45 1.58 5.24
N LYS A 74 -6.46 2.17 6.44
CA LYS A 74 -7.61 2.61 7.24
C LYS A 74 -7.80 4.12 6.98
N THR A 75 -8.98 4.56 6.53
CA THR A 75 -9.27 5.99 6.32
C THR A 75 -10.58 6.44 6.94
N ASP A 76 -10.64 7.70 7.36
CA ASP A 76 -11.89 8.39 7.74
C ASP A 76 -12.85 8.53 6.54
N PHE A 77 -14.09 8.94 6.80
CA PHE A 77 -15.12 9.19 5.80
C PHE A 77 -14.71 10.23 4.75
N ASP A 78 -13.91 11.22 5.14
CA ASP A 78 -13.37 12.24 4.24
C ASP A 78 -12.13 11.78 3.45
N GLY A 79 -11.64 10.56 3.70
CA GLY A 79 -10.49 9.97 3.01
C GLY A 79 -9.14 10.36 3.62
N HIS A 80 -9.11 10.73 4.90
CA HIS A 80 -7.88 10.94 5.66
C HIS A 80 -7.32 9.62 6.16
N PRO A 81 -6.03 9.31 5.94
CA PRO A 81 -5.43 8.08 6.44
C PRO A 81 -5.32 8.09 7.97
N ILE A 82 -5.90 7.08 8.64
CA ILE A 82 -5.87 6.92 10.10
C ILE A 82 -4.80 5.91 10.50
N ALA A 83 -4.78 4.75 9.86
CA ALA A 83 -3.85 3.67 10.15
C ALA A 83 -3.53 2.86 8.89
N PHE A 84 -2.47 2.05 8.91
CA PHE A 84 -2.19 1.11 7.83
C PHE A 84 -1.40 -0.11 8.33
N ASP A 85 -1.51 -1.22 7.60
CA ASP A 85 -0.63 -2.39 7.75
C ASP A 85 -0.04 -2.80 6.39
N LEU A 86 1.06 -3.54 6.43
CA LEU A 86 1.82 -3.96 5.26
C LEU A 86 2.00 -5.48 5.23
N THR A 87 1.74 -6.04 4.06
CA THR A 87 1.83 -7.49 3.80
C THR A 87 2.55 -7.76 2.49
N GLY A 88 3.06 -8.98 2.33
CA GLY A 88 3.60 -9.43 1.04
C GLY A 88 2.49 -9.49 -0.02
N GLY A 89 2.82 -9.22 -1.29
CA GLY A 89 1.83 -9.19 -2.37
C GLY A 89 1.10 -10.51 -2.61
N GLU A 90 1.71 -11.64 -2.26
CA GLU A 90 1.12 -12.97 -2.33
C GLU A 90 0.03 -13.21 -1.28
N LYS A 91 0.03 -12.44 -0.18
CA LYS A 91 -0.93 -12.61 0.90
C LYS A 91 -2.33 -12.21 0.43
N GLY A 92 -3.32 -13.04 0.73
CA GLY A 92 -4.72 -12.69 0.54
C GLY A 92 -5.15 -11.62 1.54
N ASP A 93 -6.21 -10.90 1.21
CA ASP A 93 -6.52 -9.64 1.90
C ASP A 93 -7.56 -9.83 2.99
N ALA A 94 -8.50 -10.75 2.78
CA ALA A 94 -9.53 -11.08 3.74
C ALA A 94 -9.01 -11.26 5.19
N PRO A 95 -7.89 -11.96 5.47
CA PRO A 95 -7.37 -12.11 6.83
C PRO A 95 -6.97 -10.80 7.52
N HIS A 96 -6.68 -9.74 6.76
CA HIS A 96 -6.21 -8.46 7.30
C HIS A 96 -7.35 -7.52 7.71
N PHE A 97 -8.61 -7.85 7.38
CA PHE A 97 -9.75 -7.02 7.76
C PHE A 97 -9.86 -6.80 9.28
N PRO A 98 -9.86 -7.85 10.13
CA PRO A 98 -9.99 -7.66 11.57
C PRO A 98 -8.79 -6.93 12.16
N VAL A 99 -7.59 -7.19 11.62
CA VAL A 99 -6.36 -6.50 12.03
C VAL A 99 -6.51 -5.01 11.85
N LEU A 100 -7.00 -4.55 10.69
CA LEU A 100 -7.17 -3.13 10.48
C LEU A 100 -8.29 -2.54 11.35
N LEU A 101 -9.40 -3.26 11.56
CA LEU A 101 -10.45 -2.77 12.46
C LEU A 101 -9.89 -2.41 13.84
N GLY A 102 -8.96 -3.22 14.37
CA GLY A 102 -8.28 -2.96 15.65
C GLY A 102 -7.06 -2.02 15.58
N LEU A 103 -6.65 -1.54 14.41
CA LEU A 103 -5.53 -0.60 14.27
C LEU A 103 -6.01 0.85 14.35
N GLY A 104 -5.23 1.73 14.97
CA GLY A 104 -5.52 3.15 15.06
C GLY A 104 -6.06 3.55 16.44
N PRO A 105 -6.64 4.76 16.57
CA PRO A 105 -7.24 5.21 17.82
C PRO A 105 -8.44 4.32 18.18
N ASP A 106 -8.76 4.22 19.49
CA ASP A 106 -9.97 3.56 20.00
C ASP A 106 -11.22 4.33 19.54
N ILE A 107 -11.56 4.14 18.28
CA ILE A 107 -12.75 4.65 17.63
C ILE A 107 -13.54 3.44 17.21
N ASP A 108 -14.78 3.34 17.70
CA ASP A 108 -15.74 2.35 17.25
C ASP A 108 -16.53 2.95 16.08
N PRO A 109 -16.15 2.66 14.81
CA PRO A 109 -16.86 3.22 13.68
C PRO A 109 -18.25 2.59 13.60
N ARG A 110 -19.28 3.39 13.30
CA ARG A 110 -20.66 2.86 13.20
C ARG A 110 -20.81 1.85 12.06
N ALA A 111 -19.95 1.93 11.06
CA ALA A 111 -19.91 0.99 9.97
C ALA A 111 -18.47 0.87 9.40
N ALA A 112 -18.21 -0.13 8.57
CA ALA A 112 -16.94 -0.28 7.86
C ALA A 112 -17.24 -0.53 6.38
N VAL A 113 -16.81 0.37 5.49
CA VAL A 113 -16.82 0.06 4.06
C VAL A 113 -15.70 -0.94 3.81
N GLY A 114 -15.78 -1.75 2.79
CA GLY A 114 -14.73 -2.71 2.49
C GLY A 114 -14.89 -3.21 1.08
N ASP A 115 -13.77 -3.55 0.48
CA ASP A 115 -13.84 -4.18 -0.82
C ASP A 115 -14.31 -5.60 -0.80
N LYS A 116 -14.72 -6.02 -1.99
CA LYS A 116 -15.03 -7.42 -2.29
C LYS A 116 -13.86 -8.36 -1.95
N GLY A 117 -12.61 -7.89 -1.94
CA GLY A 117 -11.44 -8.64 -1.47
C GLY A 117 -11.54 -9.08 0.01
N TYR A 118 -12.21 -8.31 0.86
CA TYR A 118 -12.46 -8.65 2.27
C TYR A 118 -13.78 -9.39 2.49
N ALA A 119 -14.50 -9.72 1.43
CA ALA A 119 -15.74 -10.47 1.55
C ALA A 119 -15.45 -11.87 2.10
N SER A 120 -15.72 -12.05 3.38
CA SER A 120 -15.75 -13.33 4.07
C SER A 120 -16.83 -13.28 5.15
N LYS A 121 -17.50 -14.42 5.40
CA LYS A 121 -18.52 -14.52 6.45
C LYS A 121 -17.90 -14.19 7.82
N ALA A 122 -16.68 -14.67 8.07
CA ALA A 122 -15.92 -14.38 9.28
C ALA A 122 -15.63 -12.88 9.48
N ASN A 123 -15.26 -12.15 8.42
CA ASN A 123 -14.97 -10.71 8.52
C ASN A 123 -16.23 -9.90 8.82
N ARG A 124 -17.35 -10.23 8.17
CA ARG A 124 -18.64 -9.58 8.46
C ARG A 124 -19.10 -9.89 9.89
N GLN A 125 -18.87 -11.11 10.37
CA GLN A 125 -19.18 -11.48 11.75
C GLN A 125 -18.29 -10.74 12.76
N ALA A 126 -16.97 -10.64 12.49
CA ALA A 126 -16.03 -9.90 13.33
C ALA A 126 -16.38 -8.40 13.44
N ALA A 127 -16.82 -7.77 12.34
CA ALA A 127 -17.35 -6.41 12.39
C ALA A 127 -18.60 -6.31 13.27
N ARG A 128 -19.57 -7.22 13.06
CA ARG A 128 -20.83 -7.22 13.81
C ARG A 128 -20.63 -7.47 15.31
N SER A 129 -19.69 -8.33 15.69
CA SER A 129 -19.36 -8.56 17.11
C SER A 129 -18.77 -7.32 17.78
N GLY A 130 -18.13 -6.43 17.02
CA GLY A 130 -17.67 -5.12 17.49
C GLY A 130 -18.74 -4.02 17.37
N GLY A 131 -20.00 -4.34 17.05
CA GLY A 131 -21.05 -3.33 16.84
C GLY A 131 -20.95 -2.54 15.53
N ILE A 132 -20.05 -2.93 14.63
CA ILE A 132 -19.77 -2.25 13.37
C ILE A 132 -20.61 -2.86 12.25
N ILE A 133 -21.31 -2.04 11.46
CA ILE A 133 -22.08 -2.52 10.29
C ILE A 133 -21.12 -2.72 9.10
N PRO A 134 -20.91 -3.96 8.60
CA PRO A 134 -20.00 -4.20 7.48
C PRO A 134 -20.68 -3.91 6.13
N ILE A 135 -20.13 -2.95 5.37
CA ILE A 135 -20.57 -2.55 4.04
C ILE A 135 -19.59 -3.13 3.01
N ILE A 136 -19.60 -4.46 2.93
CA ILE A 136 -18.70 -5.24 2.08
C ILE A 136 -19.53 -5.99 1.03
N PRO A 137 -19.30 -5.76 -0.27
CA PRO A 137 -20.02 -6.46 -1.34
C PRO A 137 -19.94 -7.98 -1.19
N HIS A 138 -21.01 -8.67 -1.59
CA HIS A 138 -21.02 -10.13 -1.63
C HIS A 138 -20.20 -10.67 -2.81
N LYS A 139 -19.58 -11.84 -2.59
CA LYS A 139 -18.95 -12.58 -3.69
C LYS A 139 -20.04 -13.16 -4.59
N THR A 140 -19.78 -13.20 -5.90
CA THR A 140 -20.75 -13.72 -6.88
C THR A 140 -21.13 -15.17 -6.58
N ASN A 141 -20.19 -15.95 -6.04
CA ASN A 141 -20.35 -17.37 -5.71
C ASN A 141 -20.80 -17.61 -4.26
N GLU A 142 -21.09 -16.55 -3.50
CA GLU A 142 -21.51 -16.68 -2.10
C GLU A 142 -22.99 -17.09 -2.05
N LYS A 143 -23.26 -18.18 -1.32
CA LYS A 143 -24.62 -18.64 -0.99
C LYS A 143 -25.11 -17.83 0.22
N ASP A 144 -26.40 -17.45 0.20
CA ASP A 144 -27.07 -16.60 1.20
C ASP A 144 -26.64 -15.13 1.19
N ASN A 145 -26.74 -14.49 0.03
CA ASN A 145 -26.50 -13.06 -0.09
C ASN A 145 -27.74 -12.29 0.34
N SER A 146 -27.56 -11.23 1.15
CA SER A 146 -28.68 -10.37 1.52
C SER A 146 -29.21 -9.66 0.28
N ALA A 147 -30.54 -9.67 0.11
CA ALA A 147 -31.20 -8.97 -1.00
C ALA A 147 -30.93 -7.45 -0.98
N PHE A 148 -30.74 -6.89 0.23
CA PHE A 148 -30.44 -5.48 0.42
C PHE A 148 -28.93 -5.24 0.61
N PHE A 149 -28.40 -4.27 -0.14
CA PHE A 149 -27.04 -3.77 -0.01
C PHE A 149 -27.06 -2.24 -0.07
N ALA A 150 -26.47 -1.59 0.93
CA ALA A 150 -26.43 -0.13 1.05
C ALA A 150 -25.47 0.51 0.03
N LYS A 151 -25.88 0.56 -1.24
CA LYS A 151 -25.10 1.13 -2.35
C LYS A 151 -24.64 2.57 -2.08
N ALA A 152 -25.47 3.37 -1.41
CA ALA A 152 -25.15 4.75 -1.08
C ALA A 152 -23.90 4.87 -0.20
N LEU A 153 -23.81 4.07 0.86
CA LEU A 153 -22.66 4.04 1.75
C LEU A 153 -21.43 3.41 1.07
N TYR A 154 -21.63 2.43 0.20
CA TYR A 154 -20.53 1.82 -0.57
C TYR A 154 -19.85 2.81 -1.52
N ARG A 155 -20.53 3.88 -1.97
CA ARG A 155 -19.90 4.97 -2.75
C ARG A 155 -18.76 5.66 -1.98
N GLY A 156 -18.76 5.59 -0.65
CA GLY A 156 -17.68 6.09 0.22
C GLY A 156 -16.31 5.47 -0.08
N ARG A 157 -16.26 4.27 -0.69
CA ARG A 157 -15.03 3.63 -1.19
C ARG A 157 -14.19 4.56 -2.08
N ALA A 158 -14.82 5.45 -2.85
CA ALA A 158 -14.12 6.40 -3.72
C ALA A 158 -13.13 7.28 -2.94
N ARG A 159 -13.43 7.64 -1.69
CA ARG A 159 -12.54 8.43 -0.82
C ARG A 159 -11.26 7.68 -0.45
N ILE A 160 -11.39 6.37 -0.31
CA ILE A 160 -10.32 5.45 0.05
C ILE A 160 -9.38 5.25 -1.13
N GLU A 161 -9.97 5.09 -2.32
CA GLU A 161 -9.21 5.07 -3.58
C GLU A 161 -8.48 6.40 -3.83
N GLN A 162 -9.12 7.53 -3.53
CA GLN A 162 -8.49 8.85 -3.59
C GLN A 162 -7.33 8.95 -2.59
N ALA A 163 -7.48 8.46 -1.36
CA ALA A 163 -6.42 8.44 -0.35
C ALA A 163 -5.21 7.61 -0.79
N VAL A 164 -5.45 6.40 -1.30
CA VAL A 164 -4.41 5.54 -1.89
C VAL A 164 -3.75 6.22 -3.09
N GLY A 165 -4.55 6.91 -3.94
CA GLY A 165 -4.04 7.71 -5.05
C GLY A 165 -3.12 8.84 -4.59
N LYS A 166 -3.47 9.55 -3.50
CA LYS A 166 -2.62 10.58 -2.87
C LYS A 166 -1.32 9.97 -2.34
N LEU A 167 -1.37 8.82 -1.67
CA LEU A 167 -0.17 8.10 -1.20
C LEU A 167 0.74 7.67 -2.35
N LYS A 168 0.17 7.26 -3.49
CA LYS A 168 0.94 6.86 -4.67
C LYS A 168 1.57 8.03 -5.44
N ARG A 169 1.26 9.30 -5.11
CA ARG A 169 2.00 10.45 -5.65
C ARG A 169 3.46 10.46 -5.20
N PHE A 170 3.74 9.88 -4.03
CA PHE A 170 5.09 9.73 -3.52
C PHE A 170 5.77 8.55 -4.23
N LYS A 171 6.71 8.85 -5.15
CA LYS A 171 7.39 7.85 -5.99
C LYS A 171 7.99 6.69 -5.18
N ARG A 172 8.57 6.96 -4.00
CA ARG A 172 9.13 5.92 -3.11
C ARG A 172 8.08 4.94 -2.56
N VAL A 173 6.86 5.42 -2.33
CA VAL A 173 5.72 4.58 -1.93
C VAL A 173 5.26 3.75 -3.12
N ALA A 174 5.02 4.40 -4.26
CA ALA A 174 4.50 3.74 -5.46
C ALA A 174 5.43 2.63 -6.00
N LEU A 175 6.75 2.86 -5.99
CA LEU A 175 7.74 1.94 -6.53
C LEU A 175 8.29 0.95 -5.50
N ARG A 176 7.83 0.99 -4.24
CA ARG A 176 8.35 0.16 -3.14
C ARG A 176 9.89 0.17 -3.09
N CYS A 177 10.50 1.35 -2.92
CA CYS A 177 11.97 1.48 -2.98
C CYS A 177 12.73 0.84 -1.80
N GLU A 178 12.12 0.72 -0.62
CA GLU A 178 12.83 0.23 0.57
C GLU A 178 12.95 -1.29 0.57
N LYS A 179 14.03 -1.85 1.11
CA LYS A 179 14.12 -3.32 1.26
C LYS A 179 13.34 -3.84 2.48
N THR A 180 13.31 -3.08 3.57
CA THR A 180 12.78 -3.54 4.86
C THR A 180 11.33 -3.09 5.09
N LYS A 181 10.54 -3.87 5.85
CA LYS A 181 9.17 -3.48 6.27
C LYS A 181 9.20 -2.17 7.05
N ARG A 182 10.13 -2.05 8.00
CA ARG A 182 10.27 -0.88 8.89
C ARG A 182 10.51 0.42 8.10
N ASN A 183 11.47 0.42 7.18
CA ASN A 183 11.78 1.62 6.41
C ASN A 183 10.62 1.99 5.49
N PHE A 184 9.98 0.98 4.88
CA PHE A 184 8.81 1.25 4.04
C PHE A 184 7.65 1.80 4.84
N ALA A 185 7.36 1.23 6.00
CA ALA A 185 6.33 1.72 6.90
C ALA A 185 6.62 3.18 7.30
N ALA A 186 7.87 3.53 7.60
CA ALA A 186 8.25 4.91 7.91
C ALA A 186 7.99 5.86 6.72
N ILE A 187 8.31 5.45 5.49
CA ILE A 187 8.04 6.26 4.29
C ILE A 187 6.53 6.39 4.02
N VAL A 188 5.75 5.32 4.21
CA VAL A 188 4.28 5.35 4.08
C VAL A 188 3.67 6.24 5.15
N ALA A 189 4.13 6.15 6.40
CA ALA A 189 3.68 7.01 7.50
C ALA A 189 4.00 8.49 7.23
N LEU A 190 5.21 8.79 6.73
CA LEU A 190 5.59 10.14 6.35
C LEU A 190 4.71 10.68 5.22
N ALA A 191 4.44 9.87 4.19
CA ALA A 191 3.53 10.23 3.11
C ALA A 191 2.09 10.48 3.63
N ALA A 192 1.59 9.64 4.54
CA ALA A 192 0.29 9.81 5.18
C ALA A 192 0.23 11.12 5.99
N ALA A 193 1.27 11.45 6.75
CA ALA A 193 1.36 12.70 7.50
C ALA A 193 1.27 13.94 6.58
N PHE A 194 1.97 13.94 5.44
CA PHE A 194 1.84 15.04 4.47
C PHE A 194 0.44 15.14 3.88
N VAL A 195 -0.23 14.02 3.63
CA VAL A 195 -1.62 14.00 3.15
C VAL A 195 -2.56 14.60 4.20
N LEU A 196 -2.35 14.27 5.49
CA LEU A 196 -3.13 14.82 6.60
C LEU A 196 -2.91 16.33 6.76
N ILE A 197 -1.66 16.79 6.85
CA ILE A 197 -1.31 18.20 7.02
C ILE A 197 -1.91 19.04 5.89
N LYS A 198 -1.76 18.59 4.65
CA LYS A 198 -2.36 19.29 3.50
C LYS A 198 -3.87 19.40 3.64
N SER A 199 -4.52 18.36 4.15
CA SER A 199 -5.97 18.39 4.28
C SER A 199 -6.47 19.29 5.39
N VAL A 200 -5.73 19.43 6.50
CA VAL A 200 -6.09 20.35 7.59
C VAL A 200 -5.99 21.80 7.13
N HIS A 201 -5.01 22.14 6.30
CA HIS A 201 -4.84 23.50 5.78
C HIS A 201 -5.75 23.86 4.60
N THR A 202 -6.38 22.87 3.96
CA THR A 202 -7.28 23.10 2.81
C THR A 202 -8.76 23.03 3.21
N ALA A 203 -9.06 22.60 4.44
CA ALA A 203 -10.41 22.53 5.01
C ALA A 203 -10.80 23.87 5.63
#